data_AF-A0A485LQY5-F1
#
_entry.id   AF-A0A485LQY5-F1
#
_cell.length_a   1.000
_cell.length_b   1.000
_cell.length_c   1.000
_cell.angle_alpha   90.00
_cell.angle_beta   90.00
_cell.angle_gamma   90.00
#
_symmetry.space_group_name_H-M   'P 1'
#
loop_
_entity.id
_entity.type
_entity.pdbx_description
1 polymer ?
#
loop_
_entity_poly.entity_id
_entity_poly.type
_entity_poly.pdbx_seq_one_letter_code
_entity_poly.pdbx_strand_id
1 'polypeptide(L)'
;MATHAHYAITEDMDPRAAGGKYSGTCVGGIVVSCRAAALNAKKRLVRKIQQDSLKQLSLTTQAVLVRSPTEPYYSYHMTITSEYYKQKWIACHRYSDFYRLRKKVLEMLELHAKMNCPCCQTVLQQIKKFDFPGREIFKRTDAEKQVTERLPMLEDFTVALCQFLSSEGLLAHCRNILTVQNKVKEFLQFPLAHEDQHLRAIRSLQYVDPRDVGVDTEGCPICLNDWGELDGNQLVLSLCGHFFHEHCINEWYDPRYTTRFDCPMCRQIAGL
;
A
#
# COMPACT_ATOMS: atom_id res chain seq x y z
N MET A 1 32.83 -22.02 35.53
CA MET A 1 32.87 -22.22 34.06
C MET A 1 31.83 -21.28 33.47
N ALA A 2 32.09 -19.98 33.28
CA ALA A 2 32.97 -19.38 32.27
C ALA A 2 32.56 -19.87 30.86
N THR A 3 32.06 -19.06 29.92
CA THR A 3 32.50 -17.70 29.57
C THR A 3 31.42 -16.92 28.80
N HIS A 4 31.18 -15.67 29.22
CA HIS A 4 30.70 -14.57 28.40
C HIS A 4 31.92 -13.92 27.74
N ALA A 5 31.88 -13.65 26.44
CA ALA A 5 32.90 -12.86 25.77
C ALA A 5 32.40 -11.44 25.53
N HIS A 6 32.83 -10.54 26.41
CA HIS A 6 33.00 -9.12 26.13
C HIS A 6 34.12 -8.95 25.09
N TYR A 7 33.98 -7.98 24.19
CA TYR A 7 35.14 -7.40 23.51
C TYR A 7 35.10 -5.87 23.62
N ALA A 8 36.29 -5.33 23.81
CA ALA A 8 36.59 -4.08 24.46
C ALA A 8 36.53 -2.88 23.52
N ILE A 9 36.31 -1.73 24.16
CA ILE A 9 36.46 -0.37 23.66
C ILE A 9 37.83 0.12 24.10
N THR A 10 38.62 0.68 23.17
CA THR A 10 39.59 1.80 23.29
C THR A 10 40.15 2.04 21.88
N GLU A 11 40.59 3.21 21.41
CA GLU A 11 40.58 4.63 21.78
C GLU A 11 41.03 5.37 20.49
N ASP A 12 40.62 6.64 20.36
CA ASP A 12 41.29 7.73 19.63
C ASP A 12 41.69 7.59 18.16
N MET A 13 40.95 8.30 17.28
CA MET A 13 41.55 9.22 16.29
C MET A 13 40.52 10.30 15.89
N ASP A 14 40.74 11.51 16.40
CA ASP A 14 40.19 12.77 15.89
C ASP A 14 41.03 13.22 14.68
N PRO A 15 40.40 13.59 13.55
CA PRO A 15 41.02 14.59 12.69
C PRO A 15 40.00 15.66 12.24
N ARG A 16 39.69 16.61 13.14
CA ARG A 16 39.43 17.99 12.74
C ARG A 16 40.68 18.64 12.16
N ALA A 17 40.98 18.39 10.89
CA ALA A 17 41.83 19.28 10.07
C ALA A 17 41.81 18.88 8.58
N ALA A 18 40.78 19.24 7.84
CA ALA A 18 40.90 19.42 6.39
C ALA A 18 39.82 20.39 5.89
N GLY A 19 40.10 21.69 6.00
CA GLY A 19 39.40 22.72 5.26
C GLY A 19 39.63 22.55 3.76
N GLY A 20 38.72 21.86 3.09
CA GLY A 20 38.66 21.78 1.63
C GLY A 20 37.68 22.81 1.09
N LYS A 21 38.19 23.94 0.61
CA LYS A 21 37.44 24.92 -0.19
C LYS A 21 36.92 24.22 -1.45
N TYR A 22 35.62 23.97 -1.55
CA TYR A 22 35.00 23.54 -2.81
C TYR A 22 34.77 24.77 -3.70
N SER A 23 35.80 25.15 -4.45
CA SER A 23 35.67 25.98 -5.66
C SER A 23 35.14 25.10 -6.80
N GLY A 24 34.09 25.56 -7.46
CA GLY A 24 33.20 24.74 -8.29
C GLY A 24 33.77 24.18 -9.59
N THR A 25 33.04 23.19 -10.11
CA THR A 25 32.74 23.04 -11.53
C THR A 25 31.53 22.12 -11.65
N CYS A 26 30.44 22.67 -12.18
CA CYS A 26 29.16 22.00 -12.33
C CYS A 26 29.22 21.06 -13.54
N VAL A 27 28.95 19.77 -13.33
CA VAL A 27 28.87 18.77 -14.41
C VAL A 27 27.49 18.12 -14.36
N GLY A 28 26.71 18.31 -15.43
CA GLY A 28 25.30 17.93 -15.60
C GLY A 28 24.96 16.43 -15.52
N GLY A 29 25.86 15.57 -15.03
CA GLY A 29 25.62 14.13 -14.83
C GLY A 29 25.08 13.77 -13.43
N ILE A 30 25.47 14.52 -12.39
CA ILE A 30 25.11 14.17 -10.99
C ILE A 30 23.64 14.55 -10.69
N VAL A 31 23.18 15.72 -11.15
CA VAL A 31 21.81 16.22 -10.93
C VAL A 31 20.75 15.29 -11.57
N VAL A 32 21.06 14.70 -12.73
CA VAL A 32 20.18 13.75 -13.43
C VAL A 32 20.03 12.44 -12.62
N SER A 33 21.12 11.97 -12.01
CA SER A 33 21.14 10.75 -11.19
C SER A 33 20.29 10.90 -9.91
N CYS A 34 20.39 12.03 -9.21
CA CYS A 34 19.61 12.30 -8.00
C CYS A 34 18.10 12.38 -8.28
N ARG A 35 17.68 13.06 -9.35
CA ARG A 35 16.25 13.13 -9.75
C ARG A 35 15.68 11.76 -10.11
N ALA A 36 16.44 10.93 -10.82
CA ALA A 36 16.02 9.57 -11.16
C ALA A 36 15.89 8.68 -9.91
N ALA A 37 16.85 8.79 -8.97
CA ALA A 37 16.81 8.07 -7.70
C ALA A 37 15.56 8.44 -6.87
N ALA A 38 15.26 9.74 -6.80
CA ALA A 38 14.13 10.29 -6.07
C ALA A 38 12.78 9.87 -6.68
N LEU A 39 12.66 9.90 -8.01
CA LEU A 39 11.48 9.38 -8.71
C LEU A 39 11.28 7.87 -8.45
N ASN A 40 12.37 7.10 -8.39
CA ASN A 40 12.32 5.68 -8.07
C ASN A 40 11.95 5.44 -6.60
N ALA A 41 12.39 6.28 -5.66
CA ALA A 41 11.98 6.24 -4.25
C ALA A 41 10.46 6.41 -4.12
N LYS A 42 9.88 7.46 -4.72
CA LYS A 42 8.41 7.66 -4.76
C LYS A 42 7.66 6.47 -5.34
N LYS A 43 8.13 5.94 -6.48
CA LYS A 43 7.51 4.77 -7.10
C LYS A 43 7.53 3.55 -6.19
N ARG A 44 8.63 3.33 -5.45
CA ARG A 44 8.74 2.24 -4.46
C ARG A 44 7.76 2.45 -3.30
N LEU A 45 7.69 3.66 -2.75
CA LEU A 45 6.77 3.96 -1.64
C LEU A 45 5.30 3.80 -2.05
N VAL A 46 4.89 4.34 -3.21
CA VAL A 46 3.54 4.19 -3.77
C VAL A 46 3.17 2.70 -3.91
N ARG A 47 4.07 1.88 -4.46
CA ARG A 47 3.83 0.43 -4.58
C ARG A 47 3.72 -0.25 -3.22
N LYS A 48 4.55 0.16 -2.25
CA LYS A 48 4.49 -0.37 -0.88
C LYS A 48 3.16 -0.02 -0.21
N ILE A 49 2.67 1.21 -0.33
CA ILE A 49 1.34 1.62 0.18
C ILE A 49 0.24 0.75 -0.44
N GLN A 50 0.25 0.60 -1.77
CA GLN A 50 -0.75 -0.23 -2.48
C GLN A 50 -0.67 -1.71 -2.10
N GLN A 51 0.51 -2.21 -1.76
CA GLN A 51 0.71 -3.58 -1.29
C GLN A 51 0.24 -3.75 0.16
N ASP A 52 0.74 -2.92 1.08
CA ASP A 52 0.49 -3.00 2.52
C ASP A 52 -1.00 -2.79 2.86
N SER A 53 -1.68 -1.91 2.12
CA SER A 53 -3.11 -1.64 2.27
C SER A 53 -4.01 -2.87 2.12
N LEU A 54 -3.59 -3.88 1.34
CA LEU A 54 -4.32 -5.13 1.15
C LEU A 54 -3.77 -6.28 2.02
N LYS A 55 -2.49 -6.20 2.45
CA LYS A 55 -1.85 -7.19 3.34
C LYS A 55 -2.40 -7.13 4.77
N GLN A 56 -2.79 -5.93 5.23
CA GLN A 56 -3.20 -5.69 6.61
C GLN A 56 -4.72 -5.62 6.79
N LEU A 57 -5.44 -6.51 6.10
CA LEU A 57 -6.90 -6.65 6.23
C LEU A 57 -7.24 -7.88 7.09
N SER A 58 -8.14 -7.71 8.04
CA SER A 58 -8.86 -8.82 8.68
C SER A 58 -10.32 -8.83 8.21
N LEU A 59 -10.85 -10.03 7.95
CA LEU A 59 -12.19 -10.21 7.42
C LEU A 59 -12.96 -11.20 8.31
N THR A 60 -14.25 -10.92 8.50
CA THR A 60 -15.20 -11.85 9.12
C THR A 60 -16.54 -11.71 8.43
N THR A 61 -17.13 -12.83 8.05
CA THR A 61 -18.29 -12.90 7.17
C THR A 61 -19.45 -13.56 7.88
N GLN A 62 -20.62 -12.94 7.75
CA GLN A 62 -21.88 -13.51 8.20
C GLN A 62 -22.86 -13.56 7.04
N ALA A 63 -23.69 -14.60 6.99
CA ALA A 63 -24.78 -14.67 6.03
C ALA A 63 -26.07 -14.11 6.65
N VAL A 64 -26.71 -13.19 5.94
CA VAL A 64 -27.93 -12.50 6.35
C VAL A 64 -29.03 -12.81 5.35
N LEU A 65 -30.15 -13.35 5.83
CA LEU A 65 -31.34 -13.55 5.01
C LEU A 65 -32.03 -12.20 4.77
N VAL A 66 -31.98 -11.72 3.53
CA VAL A 66 -32.68 -10.52 3.10
C VAL A 66 -34.06 -10.91 2.60
N ARG A 67 -35.10 -10.39 3.27
CA ARG A 67 -36.50 -10.54 2.85
C ARG A 67 -36.83 -9.45 1.85
N SER A 68 -36.79 -9.77 0.55
CA SER A 68 -37.18 -8.84 -0.51
C SER A 68 -38.65 -9.00 -0.89
N PRO A 69 -39.29 -7.99 -1.50
CA PRO A 69 -40.67 -8.09 -1.98
C PRO A 69 -40.87 -9.14 -3.08
N THR A 70 -39.82 -9.50 -3.82
CA THR A 70 -39.89 -10.49 -4.91
C THR A 70 -39.58 -11.88 -4.36
N GLU A 71 -38.33 -12.12 -3.97
CA GLU A 71 -37.89 -13.37 -3.39
C GLU A 71 -36.83 -13.16 -2.31
N PRO A 72 -36.87 -13.93 -1.21
CA PRO A 72 -35.82 -13.88 -0.19
C PRO A 72 -34.49 -14.41 -0.75
N TYR A 73 -33.38 -13.79 -0.35
CA TYR A 73 -32.04 -14.22 -0.74
C TYR A 73 -31.04 -14.00 0.39
N TYR A 74 -29.91 -14.70 0.36
CA TYR A 74 -28.82 -14.48 1.31
C TYR A 74 -27.83 -13.44 0.79
N SER A 75 -27.49 -12.50 1.67
CA SER A 75 -26.43 -11.51 1.53
C SER A 75 -25.31 -11.85 2.51
N TYR A 76 -24.08 -11.96 2.03
CA TYR A 76 -22.88 -12.17 2.83
C TYR A 76 -22.31 -10.81 3.21
N HIS A 77 -22.37 -10.50 4.50
CA HIS A 77 -21.87 -9.24 5.05
C HIS A 77 -20.46 -9.49 5.58
N MET A 78 -19.47 -9.01 4.84
CA MET A 78 -18.07 -9.08 5.22
C MET A 78 -17.72 -7.85 6.05
N THR A 79 -17.48 -8.04 7.34
CA THR A 79 -16.88 -7.03 8.20
C THR A 79 -15.38 -7.02 7.94
N ILE A 80 -14.87 -5.90 7.43
CA ILE A 80 -13.47 -5.74 7.05
C ILE A 80 -12.83 -4.70 7.95
N THR A 81 -11.68 -5.03 8.53
CA THR A 81 -10.86 -4.08 9.30
C THR A 81 -9.51 -3.91 8.60
N SER A 82 -9.15 -2.66 8.30
CA SER A 82 -7.82 -2.29 7.81
C SER A 82 -6.98 -1.77 8.96
N GLU A 83 -5.97 -2.54 9.33
CA GLU A 83 -4.96 -2.09 10.29
C GLU A 83 -4.03 -1.04 9.71
N TYR A 84 -3.90 -1.01 8.37
CA TYR A 84 -3.10 -0.01 7.68
C TYR A 84 -3.77 1.38 7.74
N TYR A 85 -5.05 1.47 7.38
CA TYR A 85 -5.80 2.74 7.37
C TYR A 85 -6.56 3.05 8.67
N LYS A 86 -6.50 2.16 9.67
CA LYS A 86 -7.25 2.27 10.93
C LYS A 86 -8.76 2.48 10.70
N GLN A 87 -9.31 1.74 9.74
CA GLN A 87 -10.71 1.84 9.31
C GLN A 87 -11.39 0.48 9.37
N LYS A 88 -12.69 0.49 9.70
CA LYS A 88 -13.55 -0.70 9.69
C LYS A 88 -14.82 -0.40 8.91
N TRP A 89 -15.20 -1.29 8.00
CA TRP A 89 -16.41 -1.16 7.19
C TRP A 89 -17.04 -2.52 6.91
N ILE A 90 -18.22 -2.52 6.29
CA ILE A 90 -18.93 -3.73 5.90
C ILE A 90 -19.15 -3.69 4.39
N ALA A 91 -18.77 -4.77 3.71
CA ALA A 91 -19.08 -5.00 2.31
C ALA A 91 -20.10 -6.13 2.16
N CYS A 92 -21.22 -5.85 1.50
CA CYS A 92 -22.34 -6.79 1.36
C CYS A 92 -22.43 -7.32 -0.07
N HIS A 93 -22.45 -8.65 -0.23
CA HIS A 93 -22.49 -9.31 -1.54
C HIS A 93 -23.39 -10.53 -1.54
N ARG A 94 -23.99 -10.87 -2.69
CA ARG A 94 -24.63 -12.18 -2.87
C ARG A 94 -23.60 -13.18 -3.37
N TYR A 95 -23.88 -14.48 -3.24
CA TYR A 95 -23.01 -15.55 -3.79
C TYR A 95 -22.63 -15.29 -5.27
N SER A 96 -23.59 -14.81 -6.07
CA SER A 96 -23.36 -14.51 -7.48
C SER A 96 -22.27 -13.45 -7.73
N ASP A 97 -22.05 -12.53 -6.78
CA ASP A 97 -21.01 -11.51 -6.86
C ASP A 97 -19.62 -12.13 -6.64
N PHE A 98 -19.45 -12.98 -5.63
CA PHE A 98 -18.21 -13.76 -5.43
C PHE A 98 -17.89 -14.63 -6.63
N TYR A 99 -18.90 -15.31 -7.17
CA TYR A 99 -18.72 -16.14 -8.36
C TYR A 99 -18.23 -15.30 -9.56
N ARG A 100 -18.86 -14.14 -9.79
CA ARG A 100 -18.44 -13.21 -10.85
C ARG A 100 -17.02 -12.69 -10.63
N LEU A 101 -16.67 -12.32 -9.40
CA LEU A 101 -15.33 -11.89 -9.04
C LEU A 101 -14.30 -12.96 -9.37
N ARG A 102 -14.49 -14.20 -8.86
CA ARG A 102 -13.56 -15.31 -9.10
C ARG A 102 -13.36 -15.56 -10.58
N LYS A 103 -14.46 -15.64 -11.35
CA LYS A 103 -14.40 -15.82 -12.80
C LYS A 103 -13.59 -14.71 -13.48
N LYS A 104 -13.89 -13.44 -13.17
CA LYS A 104 -13.22 -12.27 -13.75
C LYS A 104 -11.73 -12.25 -13.43
N VAL A 105 -11.35 -12.51 -12.18
CA VAL A 105 -9.96 -12.55 -11.72
C VAL A 105 -9.18 -13.65 -12.44
N LEU A 106 -9.74 -14.87 -12.51
CA LEU A 106 -9.10 -15.98 -13.21
C LEU A 106 -8.91 -15.66 -14.71
N GLU A 107 -9.91 -15.11 -15.38
CA GLU A 107 -9.82 -14.72 -16.80
C GLU A 107 -8.71 -13.66 -17.01
N MET A 108 -8.66 -12.62 -16.19
CA MET A 108 -7.63 -11.57 -16.28
C MET A 108 -6.22 -12.11 -16.05
N LEU A 109 -6.06 -13.02 -15.09
CA LEU A 109 -4.76 -13.64 -14.80
C LEU A 109 -4.35 -14.61 -15.91
N GLU A 110 -5.28 -15.43 -16.43
CA GLU A 110 -5.03 -16.36 -17.52
C GLU A 110 -4.59 -15.67 -18.80
N LEU A 111 -5.28 -14.58 -19.19
CA LEU A 111 -4.95 -13.82 -20.39
C LEU A 111 -3.50 -13.31 -20.35
N HIS A 112 -3.08 -12.73 -19.22
CA HIS A 112 -1.72 -12.19 -19.09
C HIS A 112 -0.67 -13.28 -18.78
N ALA A 113 -1.05 -14.36 -18.11
CA ALA A 113 -0.17 -15.53 -17.88
C ALA A 113 0.26 -16.19 -19.20
N LYS A 114 -0.63 -16.22 -20.21
CA LYS A 114 -0.35 -16.71 -21.56
C LYS A 114 0.68 -15.83 -22.32
N MET A 115 0.87 -14.59 -21.88
CA MET A 115 1.93 -13.70 -22.38
C MET A 115 3.27 -13.92 -21.67
N ASN A 116 3.48 -15.12 -21.09
CA ASN A 116 4.68 -15.50 -20.33
C ASN A 116 4.95 -14.63 -19.08
N CYS A 117 3.91 -14.10 -18.43
CA CYS A 117 4.06 -13.35 -17.19
C CYS A 117 4.16 -14.29 -15.97
N PRO A 118 5.31 -14.38 -15.28
CA PRO A 118 5.48 -15.29 -14.14
C PRO A 118 4.58 -14.90 -12.95
N CYS A 119 4.43 -13.59 -12.67
CA CYS A 119 3.59 -13.11 -11.57
C CYS A 119 2.13 -13.57 -11.72
N CYS A 120 1.58 -13.45 -12.93
CA CYS A 120 0.20 -13.89 -13.19
C CYS A 120 0.08 -15.41 -13.16
N GLN A 121 1.08 -16.16 -13.63
CA GLN A 121 1.11 -17.61 -13.53
C GLN A 121 1.09 -18.07 -12.07
N THR A 122 1.94 -17.50 -11.22
CA THR A 122 2.00 -17.81 -9.79
C THR A 122 0.67 -17.55 -9.11
N VAL A 123 0.12 -16.33 -9.24
CA VAL A 123 -1.14 -15.96 -8.58
C VAL A 123 -2.31 -16.81 -9.11
N LEU A 124 -2.35 -17.06 -10.43
CA LEU A 124 -3.38 -17.92 -11.04
C LEU A 124 -3.37 -19.33 -10.45
N GLN A 125 -2.18 -19.95 -10.33
CA GLN A 125 -2.04 -21.28 -9.78
C GLN A 125 -2.50 -21.34 -8.32
N GLN A 126 -2.18 -20.32 -7.51
CA GLN A 126 -2.62 -20.25 -6.12
C GLN A 126 -4.15 -20.13 -6.01
N ILE A 127 -4.76 -19.24 -6.78
CA ILE A 127 -6.22 -19.04 -6.75
C ILE A 127 -6.98 -20.29 -7.25
N LYS A 128 -6.45 -20.98 -8.26
CA LYS A 128 -7.08 -22.21 -8.79
C LYS A 128 -7.11 -23.37 -7.79
N LYS A 129 -6.12 -23.46 -6.91
CA LYS A 129 -6.06 -24.49 -5.86
C LYS A 129 -7.08 -24.26 -4.74
N PHE A 130 -7.61 -23.04 -4.63
CA PHE A 130 -8.53 -22.68 -3.58
C PHE A 130 -9.93 -23.22 -3.88
N ASP A 131 -10.50 -23.99 -2.96
CA ASP A 131 -11.86 -24.54 -3.09
C ASP A 131 -12.89 -23.42 -3.19
N PHE A 132 -13.88 -23.58 -4.06
CA PHE A 132 -14.92 -22.57 -4.23
C PHE A 132 -16.28 -23.22 -4.48
N PRO A 133 -17.34 -22.72 -3.83
CA PRO A 133 -18.63 -23.37 -3.91
C PRO A 133 -19.19 -23.31 -5.33
N GLY A 134 -19.66 -24.45 -5.81
CA GLY A 134 -20.24 -24.61 -7.14
C GLY A 134 -21.57 -23.88 -7.31
N ARG A 135 -21.96 -23.69 -8.58
CA ARG A 135 -23.30 -23.20 -8.96
C ARG A 135 -24.29 -24.36 -8.87
N GLU A 136 -24.63 -24.81 -7.67
CA GLU A 136 -25.80 -25.68 -7.51
C GLU A 136 -27.05 -24.80 -7.47
N ILE A 137 -27.99 -25.04 -8.40
CA ILE A 137 -29.05 -24.08 -8.74
C ILE A 137 -30.44 -24.49 -8.18
N PHE A 138 -30.70 -25.74 -7.77
CA PHE A 138 -32.08 -26.24 -7.85
C PHE A 138 -32.71 -27.02 -6.68
N LYS A 139 -32.28 -26.84 -5.42
CA LYS A 139 -33.11 -27.29 -4.27
C LYS A 139 -33.23 -26.21 -3.20
N ARG A 140 -34.31 -25.42 -3.28
CA ARG A 140 -34.63 -24.33 -2.34
C ARG A 140 -34.83 -24.83 -0.90
N THR A 141 -35.16 -26.11 -0.74
CA THR A 141 -35.26 -26.81 0.56
C THR A 141 -33.93 -26.89 1.31
N ASP A 142 -32.80 -26.64 0.65
CA ASP A 142 -31.46 -26.76 1.23
C ASP A 142 -30.74 -25.41 1.36
N ALA A 143 -31.45 -24.27 1.26
CA ALA A 143 -30.82 -22.94 1.20
C ALA A 143 -29.94 -22.62 2.43
N GLU A 144 -30.41 -22.96 3.64
CA GLU A 144 -29.62 -22.79 4.87
C GLU A 144 -28.38 -23.68 4.87
N LYS A 145 -28.51 -24.94 4.44
CA LYS A 145 -27.39 -25.88 4.31
C LYS A 145 -26.34 -25.35 3.32
N GLN A 146 -26.78 -24.87 2.15
CA GLN A 146 -25.90 -24.25 1.16
C GLN A 146 -25.17 -23.04 1.72
N VAL A 147 -25.82 -22.23 2.55
CA VAL A 147 -25.19 -21.05 3.17
C VAL A 147 -24.12 -21.46 4.16
N THR A 148 -24.41 -22.45 5.02
CA THR A 148 -23.45 -23.00 6.00
C THR A 148 -22.21 -23.58 5.32
N GLU A 149 -22.38 -24.25 4.17
CA GLU A 149 -21.26 -24.79 3.38
C GLU A 149 -20.50 -23.68 2.64
N ARG A 150 -21.20 -22.71 2.04
CA ARG A 150 -20.60 -21.63 1.24
C ARG A 150 -19.79 -20.65 2.07
N LEU A 151 -20.27 -20.28 3.26
CA LEU A 151 -19.72 -19.17 4.04
C LEU A 151 -18.20 -19.28 4.28
N PRO A 152 -17.65 -20.38 4.84
CA PRO A 152 -16.21 -20.47 5.09
C PRO A 152 -15.42 -20.41 3.78
N MET A 153 -15.87 -21.11 2.73
CA MET A 153 -15.17 -21.11 1.44
C MET A 153 -15.12 -19.73 0.78
N LEU A 154 -16.19 -18.92 0.92
CA LEU A 154 -16.24 -17.56 0.38
C LEU A 154 -15.35 -16.60 1.16
N GLU A 155 -15.34 -16.72 2.50
CA GLU A 155 -14.44 -15.95 3.37
C GLU A 155 -12.99 -16.28 3.07
N ASP A 156 -12.63 -17.55 3.13
CA ASP A 156 -11.26 -17.99 2.93
C ASP A 156 -10.77 -17.66 1.51
N PHE A 157 -11.62 -17.78 0.49
CA PHE A 157 -11.30 -17.35 -0.87
C PHE A 157 -10.95 -15.86 -0.92
N THR A 158 -11.71 -15.03 -0.22
CA THR A 158 -11.52 -13.57 -0.21
C THR A 158 -10.25 -13.20 0.54
N VAL A 159 -9.99 -13.84 1.69
CA VAL A 159 -8.75 -13.68 2.47
C VAL A 159 -7.53 -14.11 1.65
N ALA A 160 -7.59 -15.29 1.03
CA ALA A 160 -6.51 -15.81 0.20
C ALA A 160 -6.22 -14.89 -0.99
N LEU A 161 -7.27 -14.36 -1.63
CA LEU A 161 -7.11 -13.41 -2.73
C LEU A 161 -6.38 -12.13 -2.30
N CYS A 162 -6.70 -11.59 -1.12
CA CYS A 162 -5.99 -10.43 -0.55
C CYS A 162 -4.51 -10.73 -0.27
N GLN A 163 -4.23 -11.89 0.32
CA GLN A 163 -2.86 -12.32 0.64
C GLN A 163 -2.01 -12.53 -0.63
N PHE A 164 -2.54 -13.24 -1.63
CA PHE A 164 -1.80 -13.50 -2.87
C PHE A 164 -1.56 -12.23 -3.66
N LEU A 165 -2.53 -11.30 -3.72
CA LEU A 165 -2.36 -10.04 -4.47
C LEU A 165 -1.48 -9.01 -3.75
N SER A 166 -1.25 -9.17 -2.45
CA SER A 166 -0.35 -8.32 -1.64
C SER A 166 1.02 -8.94 -1.40
N SER A 167 1.32 -10.07 -2.04
CA SER A 167 2.63 -10.72 -1.95
C SER A 167 3.74 -9.82 -2.50
N GLU A 168 4.89 -9.85 -1.82
CA GLU A 168 6.02 -8.97 -2.10
C GLU A 168 6.52 -9.09 -3.54
N GLY A 169 6.84 -7.95 -4.14
CA GLY A 169 7.37 -7.87 -5.49
C GLY A 169 6.32 -7.90 -6.61
N LEU A 170 5.11 -8.44 -6.44
CA LEU A 170 4.18 -8.62 -7.58
C LEU A 170 3.83 -7.31 -8.32
N LEU A 171 3.51 -6.24 -7.59
CA LEU A 171 3.13 -4.94 -8.16
C LEU A 171 4.29 -4.23 -8.87
N ALA A 172 5.53 -4.55 -8.51
CA ALA A 172 6.70 -4.00 -9.19
C ALA A 172 6.91 -4.62 -10.58
N HIS A 173 6.50 -5.89 -10.74
CA HIS A 173 6.80 -6.70 -11.92
C HIS A 173 5.63 -6.82 -12.90
N CYS A 174 4.38 -6.54 -12.49
CA CYS A 174 3.22 -6.74 -13.36
C CYS A 174 2.07 -5.72 -13.16
N ARG A 175 1.76 -4.96 -14.21
CA ARG A 175 0.61 -4.01 -14.23
C ARG A 175 -0.76 -4.71 -14.20
N ASN A 176 -0.86 -5.92 -14.76
CA ASN A 176 -2.09 -6.68 -14.70
C ASN A 176 -2.44 -7.07 -13.25
N ILE A 177 -1.45 -7.39 -12.42
CA ILE A 177 -1.69 -7.66 -10.99
C ILE A 177 -2.28 -6.43 -10.30
N LEU A 178 -1.76 -5.23 -10.56
CA LEU A 178 -2.34 -3.99 -10.03
C LEU A 178 -3.81 -3.80 -10.47
N THR A 179 -4.12 -4.15 -11.73
CA THR A 179 -5.49 -4.07 -12.24
C THR A 179 -6.42 -5.06 -11.53
N VAL A 180 -5.96 -6.29 -11.32
CA VAL A 180 -6.68 -7.32 -10.55
C VAL A 180 -6.87 -6.87 -9.10
N GLN A 181 -5.82 -6.29 -8.49
CA GLN A 181 -5.87 -5.76 -7.13
C GLN A 181 -6.96 -4.70 -6.98
N ASN A 182 -7.06 -3.76 -7.93
CA ASN A 182 -8.11 -2.74 -7.92
C ASN A 182 -9.51 -3.35 -8.04
N LYS A 183 -9.70 -4.41 -8.85
CA LYS A 183 -10.98 -5.13 -8.92
C LYS A 183 -11.35 -5.83 -7.62
N VAL A 184 -10.37 -6.34 -6.89
CA VAL A 184 -10.60 -6.90 -5.56
C VAL A 184 -10.93 -5.81 -4.55
N LYS A 185 -10.23 -4.66 -4.57
CA LYS A 185 -10.56 -3.51 -3.73
C LYS A 185 -11.98 -2.97 -3.99
N GLU A 186 -12.39 -2.87 -5.27
CA GLU A 186 -13.77 -2.51 -5.64
C GLU A 186 -14.78 -3.49 -5.04
N PHE A 187 -14.53 -4.80 -5.15
CA PHE A 187 -15.38 -5.82 -4.55
C PHE A 187 -15.45 -5.68 -3.03
N LEU A 188 -14.31 -5.47 -2.36
CA LEU A 188 -14.26 -5.25 -0.91
C LEU A 188 -14.90 -3.93 -0.47
N GLN A 189 -15.41 -3.10 -1.39
CA GLN A 189 -15.84 -1.73 -1.13
C GLN A 189 -14.77 -0.94 -0.36
N PHE A 190 -13.51 -1.22 -0.70
CA PHE A 190 -12.36 -0.59 -0.08
C PHE A 190 -12.44 0.93 -0.27
N PRO A 191 -12.06 1.74 0.73
CA PRO A 191 -12.11 3.20 0.66
C PRO A 191 -11.01 3.76 -0.27
N LEU A 192 -11.13 3.49 -1.57
CA LEU A 192 -10.17 3.86 -2.61
C LEU A 192 -9.88 5.36 -2.63
N ALA A 193 -10.88 6.20 -2.33
CA ALA A 193 -10.69 7.65 -2.25
C ALA A 193 -9.64 8.05 -1.18
N HIS A 194 -9.58 7.32 -0.06
CA HIS A 194 -8.63 7.54 1.02
C HIS A 194 -7.21 7.12 0.61
N GLU A 195 -7.08 5.96 -0.04
CA GLU A 195 -5.81 5.52 -0.61
C GLU A 195 -5.32 6.48 -1.71
N ASP A 196 -6.19 6.88 -2.63
CA ASP A 196 -5.83 7.79 -3.70
C ASP A 196 -5.39 9.15 -3.14
N GLN A 197 -6.00 9.64 -2.06
CA GLN A 197 -5.56 10.84 -1.35
C GLN A 197 -4.14 10.67 -0.77
N HIS A 198 -3.86 9.53 -0.12
CA HIS A 198 -2.53 9.20 0.36
C HIS A 198 -1.51 9.18 -0.79
N LEU A 199 -1.83 8.51 -1.89
CA LEU A 199 -0.94 8.44 -3.05
C LEU A 199 -0.73 9.81 -3.72
N ARG A 200 -1.76 10.66 -3.77
CA ARG A 200 -1.63 12.04 -4.28
C ARG A 200 -0.72 12.88 -3.40
N ALA A 201 -0.86 12.81 -2.07
CA ALA A 201 -0.01 13.51 -1.13
C ALA A 201 1.48 13.20 -1.38
N ILE A 202 1.84 11.91 -1.47
CA ILE A 202 3.21 11.45 -1.75
C ILE A 202 3.70 11.91 -3.13
N ARG A 203 2.86 11.79 -4.17
CA ARG A 203 3.23 12.16 -5.54
C ARG A 203 3.42 13.67 -5.72
N SER A 204 2.72 14.47 -4.92
CA SER A 204 2.73 15.93 -5.00
C SER A 204 3.99 16.58 -4.42
N LEU A 205 4.71 15.86 -3.55
CA LEU A 205 6.00 16.33 -3.03
C LEU A 205 6.96 16.57 -4.20
N GLN A 206 7.80 17.58 -4.11
CA GLN A 206 8.84 17.88 -5.11
C GLN A 206 10.20 17.77 -4.44
N TYR A 207 11.14 17.03 -5.03
CA TYR A 207 12.49 16.97 -4.49
C TYR A 207 13.26 18.21 -4.89
N VAL A 208 13.92 18.83 -3.91
CA VAL A 208 14.69 20.05 -4.08
C VAL A 208 16.07 19.85 -3.48
N ASP A 209 17.07 20.51 -4.04
CA ASP A 209 18.39 20.57 -3.43
C ASP A 209 18.38 21.75 -2.44
N PRO A 210 18.76 21.58 -1.16
CA PRO A 210 18.84 22.68 -0.20
C PRO A 210 19.68 23.87 -0.68
N ARG A 211 20.64 23.64 -1.60
CA ARG A 211 21.49 24.69 -2.18
C ARG A 211 20.77 25.54 -3.23
N ASP A 212 19.68 25.02 -3.81
CA ASP A 212 18.92 25.65 -4.89
C ASP A 212 17.70 26.44 -4.38
N VAL A 213 17.39 26.36 -3.08
CA VAL A 213 16.21 27.00 -2.47
C VAL A 213 16.60 27.79 -1.23
N GLY A 214 16.08 29.02 -1.12
CA GLY A 214 16.11 29.75 0.15
C GLY A 214 15.05 29.16 1.07
N VAL A 215 15.47 28.39 2.06
CA VAL A 215 14.57 27.86 3.09
C VAL A 215 14.53 28.85 4.23
N ASP A 216 13.35 29.43 4.50
CA ASP A 216 13.17 30.46 5.54
C ASP A 216 13.26 29.90 6.98
N THR A 217 13.32 28.57 7.13
CA THR A 217 13.43 27.89 8.44
C THR A 217 14.81 27.26 8.62
N GLU A 218 15.30 27.24 9.86
CA GLU A 218 16.63 26.69 10.19
C GLU A 218 16.68 25.14 10.12
N GLY A 219 15.52 24.48 10.27
CA GLY A 219 15.41 23.01 10.21
C GLY A 219 14.01 22.50 9.88
N CYS A 220 13.86 21.17 9.91
CA CYS A 220 12.61 20.48 9.58
C CYS A 220 11.58 20.62 10.71
N PRO A 221 10.36 21.10 10.44
CA PRO A 221 9.34 21.35 11.48
C PRO A 221 8.76 20.07 12.11
N ILE A 222 9.07 18.89 11.58
CA ILE A 222 8.58 17.60 12.09
C ILE A 222 9.58 17.00 13.08
N CYS A 223 10.86 16.88 12.71
CA CYS A 223 11.89 16.27 13.56
C CYS A 223 12.77 17.29 14.30
N LEU A 224 12.65 18.58 13.97
CA LEU A 224 13.41 19.71 14.53
C LEU A 224 14.93 19.69 14.28
N ASN A 225 15.42 18.82 13.39
CA ASN A 225 16.83 18.78 12.99
C ASN A 225 17.11 19.75 11.84
N ASP A 226 18.34 20.26 11.79
CA ASP A 226 18.82 21.17 10.76
C ASP A 226 18.87 20.53 9.37
N TRP A 227 18.72 21.34 8.32
CA TRP A 227 18.78 20.87 6.93
C TRP A 227 20.17 20.40 6.46
N GLY A 228 21.22 20.62 7.27
CA GLY A 228 22.59 20.15 6.99
C GLY A 228 22.82 18.70 7.42
N GLU A 229 22.08 18.23 8.42
CA GLU A 229 22.16 16.87 8.98
C GLU A 229 21.19 15.94 8.27
N LEU A 230 21.30 15.89 6.94
CA LEU A 230 20.33 15.13 6.16
C LEU A 230 20.49 13.61 6.35
N ASP A 231 21.62 13.07 6.81
CA ASP A 231 21.84 11.61 7.01
C ASP A 231 21.36 10.73 5.83
N GLY A 232 21.39 11.27 4.60
CA GLY A 232 20.86 10.60 3.40
C GLY A 232 19.37 10.83 3.10
N ASN A 233 18.64 11.58 3.93
CA ASN A 233 17.29 12.09 3.66
C ASN A 233 17.33 13.17 2.58
N GLN A 234 16.29 13.17 1.73
CA GLN A 234 16.13 14.18 0.69
C GLN A 234 15.23 15.32 1.19
N LEU A 235 15.51 16.54 0.77
CA LEU A 235 14.64 17.69 1.02
C LEU A 235 13.48 17.66 0.02
N VAL A 236 12.25 17.83 0.52
CA VAL A 236 11.06 17.91 -0.31
C VAL A 236 10.25 19.18 -0.02
N LEU A 237 9.76 19.77 -1.10
CA LEU A 237 8.82 20.88 -1.13
C LEU A 237 7.40 20.36 -1.32
N SER A 238 6.49 20.77 -0.44
CA SER A 238 5.06 20.53 -0.57
C SER A 238 4.39 21.56 -1.51
N LEU A 239 3.21 21.24 -2.05
CA LEU A 239 2.47 22.15 -2.95
C LEU A 239 2.14 23.51 -2.32
N CYS A 240 2.00 23.56 -0.99
CA CYS A 240 1.74 24.80 -0.26
C CYS A 240 3.00 25.65 0.00
N GLY A 241 4.17 25.21 -0.46
CA GLY A 241 5.43 25.96 -0.34
C GLY A 241 6.31 25.61 0.86
N HIS A 242 5.87 24.70 1.74
CA HIS A 242 6.63 24.31 2.93
C HIS A 242 7.59 23.14 2.67
N PHE A 243 8.74 23.16 3.33
CA PHE A 243 9.82 22.19 3.20
C PHE A 243 9.82 21.14 4.32
N PHE A 244 10.20 19.91 3.99
CA PHE A 244 10.32 18.79 4.94
C PHE A 244 11.42 17.82 4.52
N HIS A 245 11.94 17.04 5.47
CA HIS A 245 12.63 15.79 5.12
C HIS A 245 11.64 14.81 4.51
N GLU A 246 12.03 14.15 3.42
CA GLU A 246 11.20 13.14 2.74
C GLU A 246 10.66 12.10 3.73
N HIS A 247 11.53 11.55 4.57
CA HIS A 247 11.14 10.53 5.54
C HIS A 247 10.10 11.07 6.52
N CYS A 248 10.34 12.24 7.12
CA CYS A 248 9.44 12.84 8.11
C CYS A 248 8.05 13.13 7.54
N ILE A 249 7.96 13.70 6.33
CA ILE A 249 6.65 14.00 5.75
C ILE A 249 5.93 12.73 5.25
N ASN A 250 6.67 11.71 4.81
CA ASN A 250 6.09 10.43 4.46
C ASN A 250 5.55 9.70 5.70
N GLU A 251 6.23 9.77 6.84
CA GLU A 251 5.71 9.24 8.12
C GLU A 251 4.50 10.05 8.61
N TRP A 252 4.49 11.37 8.42
CA TRP A 252 3.33 12.20 8.71
C TRP A 252 2.09 11.75 7.91
N TYR A 253 2.25 11.40 6.65
CA TYR A 253 1.16 10.85 5.82
C TYR A 253 0.89 9.36 6.04
N ASP A 254 1.74 8.64 6.77
CA ASP A 254 1.56 7.20 6.96
C ASP A 254 0.38 6.94 7.92
N PRO A 255 -0.69 6.28 7.44
CA PRO A 255 -1.91 6.06 8.21
C PRO A 255 -1.73 5.18 9.44
N ARG A 256 -0.57 4.50 9.56
CA ARG A 256 -0.23 3.74 10.77
C ARG A 256 0.11 4.64 11.95
N TYR A 257 0.58 5.86 11.69
CA TYR A 257 0.96 6.83 12.72
C TYR A 257 -0.01 8.00 12.79
N THR A 258 -0.48 8.52 11.65
CA THR A 258 -1.42 9.64 11.63
C THR A 258 -2.50 9.45 10.57
N THR A 259 -3.74 9.87 10.85
CA THR A 259 -4.85 9.81 9.88
C THR A 259 -4.94 11.05 8.99
N ARG A 260 -3.84 11.81 8.84
CA ARG A 260 -3.85 13.13 8.21
C ARG A 260 -3.15 13.17 6.86
N PHE A 261 -3.71 13.95 5.95
CA PHE A 261 -3.11 14.31 4.66
C PHE A 261 -3.08 15.82 4.50
N ASP A 262 -2.61 16.52 5.54
CA ASP A 262 -2.47 17.96 5.57
C ASP A 262 -1.01 18.37 5.81
N CYS A 263 -0.66 19.57 5.38
CA CYS A 263 0.65 20.15 5.68
C CYS A 263 0.79 20.38 7.20
N PRO A 264 1.87 19.89 7.85
CA PRO A 264 2.10 20.12 9.28
C PRO A 264 2.15 21.61 9.68
N MET A 265 2.54 22.49 8.75
CA MET A 265 2.70 23.92 9.02
C MET A 265 1.41 24.72 8.80
N CYS A 266 0.73 24.54 7.66
CA CYS A 266 -0.43 25.37 7.30
C CYS A 266 -1.77 24.62 7.21
N ARG A 267 -1.76 23.30 7.41
CA ARG A 267 -2.94 22.42 7.32
C ARG A 267 -3.65 22.39 5.96
N GLN A 268 -3.01 22.92 4.90
CA GLN A 268 -3.51 22.74 3.54
C GLN A 268 -3.46 21.25 3.17
N ILE A 269 -4.55 20.74 2.59
CA ILE A 269 -4.65 19.34 2.18
C ILE A 269 -3.62 19.06 1.08
N ALA A 270 -2.84 18.01 1.28
CA ALA A 270 -1.77 17.61 0.36
C ALA A 270 -2.34 16.97 -0.92
N GLY A 271 -1.72 17.22 -2.07
CA GLY A 271 -2.10 16.57 -3.33
C GLY A 271 -3.50 16.90 -3.88
N LEU A 272 -4.08 18.04 -3.47
CA LEU A 272 -5.21 18.67 -4.16
C LEU A 272 -4.75 19.54 -5.34
#